data_AF-A0A2E0WNI3-F1
#
_entry.id   AF-A0A2E0WNI3-F1
#
_cell.length_a   1.000
_cell.length_b   1.000
_cell.length_c   1.000
_cell.angle_alpha   90.00
_cell.angle_beta   90.00
_cell.angle_gamma   90.00
#
_symmetry.space_group_name_H-M   'P 1'
#
loop_
_entity.id
_entity.type
_entity.pdbx_description
1 polymer ?
#
loop_
_entity_poly.entity_id
_entity_poly.type
_entity_poly.pdbx_seq_one_letter_code
_entity_poly.pdbx_strand_id
1 'polypeptide(L)'
;MNVLLVSQCSKNALTETRRILDQFAERRGDRTWQTPITQAGLDTLYRLLRKTARKNTAVACHWIRSKNHTELLWIVGDARQFNERGATPTNTTRRNVLRAGDENDWHTLEAIRLLAQLAALLHDLGKASIAFQERLSGQRQERNRYRHEWVSLRLFQAFVGDSTDPDWLARLGDPEAWRESDWIAPERYLRDGLDAQADPPFPHLPSWAAAVGWLVLTHHRLPLIPVEDKGRQCWLGKRSGSFCQRWFDDPLALVAHNWNEVHVPASDHEIRPYWQLAGPLPILEPTWRAKAARVARKLLALHGRRDDDWCANPYVMHLARLSVMLADHHYSSLQKSSPLRVKGDGKTALYANTDSEGRLKQPLDEHLLGVAHEAGLIAHALPGFERYLPRLVQHRRLRKRSGQPRFAWQDKATDAATALRQRAAEQGAFIVNMASTGCGKTIANARMLYALADPQVGMRATYALGLRTLTLQTGRSFRDDLHLSDIELAIQVGGAASRALFEYYEQQAEAQGSASAQALTEEDGHVSYEGATADHPMLS
;
A
#
# COMPACT_ATOMS: atom_id res chain seq x y z
N MET A 1 -32.96 -23.33 -17.88
CA MET A 1 -31.70 -23.81 -18.52
C MET A 1 -31.13 -24.95 -17.70
N ASN A 2 -30.47 -25.94 -18.30
CA ASN A 2 -29.84 -27.04 -17.55
C ASN A 2 -28.35 -26.74 -17.34
N VAL A 3 -27.90 -26.69 -16.10
CA VAL A 3 -26.50 -26.34 -15.77
C VAL A 3 -25.77 -27.49 -15.10
N LEU A 4 -24.49 -27.60 -15.38
CA LEU A 4 -23.53 -28.48 -14.70
C LEU A 4 -22.52 -27.61 -13.97
N LEU A 5 -22.29 -27.90 -12.69
CA LEU A 5 -21.36 -27.19 -11.83
C LEU A 5 -20.28 -28.17 -11.37
N VAL A 6 -19.02 -27.80 -11.54
CA VAL A 6 -17.86 -28.63 -11.19
C VAL A 6 -16.98 -27.88 -10.21
N SER A 7 -16.64 -28.51 -9.07
CA SER A 7 -15.83 -27.90 -8.01
C SER A 7 -14.45 -28.55 -7.86
N GLN A 8 -13.40 -27.73 -8.03
CA GLN A 8 -12.03 -28.06 -7.63
C GLN A 8 -11.61 -27.35 -6.33
N CYS A 9 -12.60 -26.94 -5.52
CA CYS A 9 -12.33 -26.29 -4.24
C CYS A 9 -11.55 -27.21 -3.29
N SER A 10 -10.75 -26.61 -2.40
CA SER A 10 -10.04 -27.33 -1.34
C SER A 10 -10.12 -26.60 0.00
N LYS A 11 -9.82 -27.31 1.10
CA LYS A 11 -9.89 -26.80 2.48
C LYS A 11 -11.29 -26.21 2.79
N ASN A 12 -11.35 -25.17 3.62
CA ASN A 12 -12.60 -24.52 4.03
C ASN A 12 -13.43 -23.96 2.86
N ALA A 13 -12.80 -23.68 1.71
CA ALA A 13 -13.52 -23.24 0.52
C ALA A 13 -14.44 -24.34 -0.04
N LEU A 14 -14.05 -25.62 0.08
CA LEU A 14 -14.89 -26.74 -0.35
C LEU A 14 -16.13 -26.89 0.53
N THR A 15 -15.97 -26.78 1.85
CA THR A 15 -17.09 -26.85 2.80
C THR A 15 -18.12 -25.77 2.50
N GLU A 16 -17.66 -24.53 2.32
CA GLU A 16 -18.54 -23.40 2.03
C GLU A 16 -19.20 -23.51 0.64
N THR A 17 -18.44 -23.93 -0.38
CA THR A 17 -18.98 -24.15 -1.73
C THR A 17 -20.07 -25.21 -1.72
N ARG A 18 -19.87 -26.33 -1.02
CA ARG A 18 -20.86 -27.40 -0.89
C ARG A 18 -22.13 -26.88 -0.24
N ARG A 19 -22.00 -26.15 0.88
CA ARG A 19 -23.11 -25.53 1.60
C ARG A 19 -23.99 -24.66 0.70
N ILE A 20 -23.38 -23.89 -0.21
CA ILE A 20 -24.09 -23.03 -1.16
C ILE A 20 -24.68 -23.87 -2.30
N LEU A 21 -23.88 -24.68 -3.00
CA LEU A 21 -24.34 -25.42 -4.18
C LEU A 21 -25.47 -26.40 -3.86
N ASP A 22 -25.41 -27.08 -2.71
CA ASP A 22 -26.44 -28.04 -2.28
C ASP A 22 -27.82 -27.39 -2.04
N GLN A 23 -27.89 -26.06 -1.86
CA GLN A 23 -29.16 -25.33 -1.72
C GLN A 23 -29.82 -25.02 -3.07
N PHE A 24 -29.04 -24.95 -4.15
CA PHE A 24 -29.51 -24.53 -5.47
C PHE A 24 -29.55 -25.67 -6.49
N ALA A 25 -28.73 -26.69 -6.32
CA ALA A 25 -28.52 -27.74 -7.30
C ALA A 25 -28.40 -29.11 -6.64
N GLU A 26 -28.82 -30.15 -7.37
CA GLU A 26 -28.68 -31.53 -6.92
C GLU A 26 -27.27 -32.04 -7.18
N ARG A 27 -26.66 -32.62 -6.15
CA ARG A 27 -25.35 -33.23 -6.25
C ARG A 27 -25.42 -34.52 -7.07
N ARG A 28 -24.57 -34.65 -8.08
CA ARG A 28 -24.47 -35.83 -8.98
C ARG A 28 -23.09 -36.51 -8.91
N GLY A 29 -22.25 -36.09 -7.97
CA GLY A 29 -20.96 -36.69 -7.63
C GLY A 29 -20.27 -35.88 -6.52
N ASP A 30 -19.10 -36.32 -6.06
CA ASP A 30 -18.41 -35.68 -4.90
C ASP A 30 -18.11 -34.19 -5.09
N ARG A 31 -17.94 -33.80 -6.35
CA ARG A 31 -17.52 -32.46 -6.80
C ARG A 31 -18.37 -31.94 -7.97
N THR A 32 -19.54 -32.53 -8.21
CA THR A 32 -20.39 -32.18 -9.35
C THR A 32 -21.85 -32.02 -8.95
N TRP A 33 -22.50 -31.00 -9.51
CA TRP A 33 -23.93 -30.72 -9.34
C TRP A 33 -24.55 -30.47 -10.70
N GLN A 34 -25.80 -30.89 -10.86
CA GLN A 34 -26.54 -30.66 -12.09
C GLN A 34 -28.00 -30.38 -11.77
N THR A 35 -28.55 -29.31 -12.33
CA THR A 35 -29.94 -28.93 -12.08
C THR A 35 -30.51 -28.07 -13.22
N PRO A 36 -31.83 -28.17 -13.51
CA PRO A 36 -32.52 -27.10 -14.23
C PRO A 36 -32.64 -25.85 -13.34
N ILE A 37 -32.18 -24.72 -13.84
CA ILE A 37 -32.21 -23.43 -13.13
C ILE A 37 -32.73 -22.31 -14.05
N THR A 38 -33.33 -21.27 -13.47
CA THR A 38 -33.65 -20.03 -14.19
C THR A 38 -32.40 -19.16 -14.34
N GLN A 39 -32.39 -18.20 -15.27
CA GLN A 39 -31.27 -17.25 -15.39
C GLN A 39 -31.10 -16.46 -14.08
N ALA A 40 -32.19 -15.96 -13.51
CA ALA A 40 -32.17 -15.23 -12.24
C ALA A 40 -31.65 -16.09 -11.07
N GLY A 41 -31.99 -17.38 -11.03
CA GLY A 41 -31.46 -18.32 -10.06
C GLY A 41 -29.95 -18.53 -10.23
N LEU A 42 -29.49 -18.65 -11.48
CA LEU A 42 -28.06 -18.80 -11.79
C LEU A 42 -27.26 -17.54 -11.43
N ASP A 43 -27.81 -16.36 -11.69
CA ASP A 43 -27.17 -15.08 -11.34
C ASP A 43 -27.05 -14.94 -9.82
N THR A 44 -28.09 -15.32 -9.07
CA THR A 44 -28.05 -15.35 -7.59
C THR A 44 -27.01 -16.33 -7.07
N LEU A 45 -26.96 -17.54 -7.64
CA LEU A 45 -25.93 -18.54 -7.30
C LEU A 45 -24.52 -18.02 -7.55
N TYR A 46 -24.29 -17.38 -8.70
CA TYR A 46 -23.01 -16.78 -9.06
C TYR A 46 -22.59 -15.69 -8.06
N ARG A 47 -23.50 -14.78 -7.69
CA ARG A 47 -23.23 -13.74 -6.68
C ARG A 47 -22.88 -14.34 -5.32
N LEU A 48 -23.62 -15.34 -4.84
CA LEU A 48 -23.35 -15.98 -3.54
C LEU A 48 -21.97 -16.66 -3.51
N LEU A 49 -21.62 -17.39 -4.57
CA LEU A 49 -20.31 -18.02 -4.69
C LEU A 49 -19.18 -17.00 -4.74
N ARG A 50 -19.36 -15.89 -5.47
CA ARG A 50 -18.37 -14.80 -5.55
C ARG A 50 -18.19 -14.09 -4.22
N LYS A 51 -19.28 -13.76 -3.53
CA LYS A 51 -19.24 -13.07 -2.23
C LYS A 51 -18.50 -13.86 -1.15
N THR A 52 -18.54 -15.19 -1.22
CA THR A 52 -17.93 -16.10 -0.24
C THR A 52 -16.65 -16.77 -0.75
N ALA A 53 -16.17 -16.39 -1.93
CA ALA A 53 -14.99 -16.99 -2.55
C ALA A 53 -13.74 -16.72 -1.71
N ARG A 54 -12.93 -17.76 -1.51
CA ARG A 54 -11.64 -17.72 -0.81
C ARG A 54 -10.52 -18.08 -1.79
N LYS A 55 -9.26 -18.03 -1.34
CA LYS A 55 -8.08 -18.43 -2.15
C LYS A 55 -8.22 -19.81 -2.81
N ASN A 56 -8.86 -20.75 -2.14
CA ASN A 56 -9.01 -22.13 -2.60
C ASN A 56 -10.38 -22.43 -3.22
N THR A 57 -11.19 -21.41 -3.52
CA THR A 57 -12.44 -21.58 -4.29
C THR A 57 -12.08 -21.79 -5.76
N ALA A 58 -12.68 -22.78 -6.41
CA ALA A 58 -12.56 -23.05 -7.84
C ALA A 58 -13.82 -23.79 -8.30
N VAL A 59 -14.77 -23.06 -8.90
CA VAL A 59 -16.04 -23.60 -9.41
C VAL A 59 -16.23 -23.19 -10.86
N ALA A 60 -16.49 -24.15 -11.75
CA ALA A 60 -16.85 -23.91 -13.14
C ALA A 60 -18.34 -24.19 -13.35
N CYS A 61 -19.03 -23.32 -14.09
CA CYS A 61 -20.43 -23.49 -14.47
C CYS A 61 -20.58 -23.65 -15.98
N HIS A 62 -21.22 -24.74 -16.40
CA HIS A 62 -21.48 -25.08 -17.79
C HIS A 62 -22.98 -25.08 -18.07
N TRP A 63 -23.39 -24.51 -19.20
CA TRP A 63 -24.72 -24.68 -19.76
C TRP A 63 -24.74 -25.88 -20.70
N ILE A 64 -25.58 -26.87 -20.40
CA ILE A 64 -25.87 -27.97 -21.30
C ILE A 64 -26.96 -27.52 -22.28
N ARG A 65 -26.58 -27.20 -23.51
CA ARG A 65 -27.52 -26.76 -24.57
C ARG A 65 -28.13 -27.93 -25.31
N SER A 66 -27.35 -28.97 -25.57
CA SER A 66 -27.79 -30.19 -26.24
C SER A 66 -26.92 -31.37 -25.79
N LYS A 67 -27.27 -32.60 -26.22
CA LYS A 67 -26.57 -33.84 -25.83
C LYS A 67 -25.04 -33.77 -26.01
N ASN A 68 -24.56 -33.04 -27.02
CA ASN A 68 -23.14 -32.95 -27.38
C ASN A 68 -22.60 -31.52 -27.29
N HIS A 69 -23.33 -30.60 -26.66
CA HIS A 69 -22.92 -29.20 -26.59
C HIS A 69 -23.07 -28.64 -25.18
N THR A 70 -21.92 -28.55 -24.50
CA THR A 70 -21.76 -27.88 -23.22
C THR A 70 -20.95 -26.61 -23.41
N GLU A 71 -21.47 -25.50 -22.91
CA GLU A 71 -20.84 -24.19 -23.00
C GLU A 71 -20.42 -23.71 -21.61
N LEU A 72 -19.15 -23.33 -21.43
CA LEU A 72 -18.69 -22.72 -20.19
C LEU A 72 -19.24 -21.30 -20.05
N LEU A 73 -19.96 -21.04 -18.97
CA LEU A 73 -20.56 -19.74 -18.68
C LEU A 73 -19.60 -18.84 -17.90
N TRP A 74 -19.07 -19.34 -16.79
CA TRP A 74 -18.18 -18.61 -15.89
C TRP A 74 -17.39 -19.55 -14.98
N ILE A 75 -16.33 -19.00 -14.39
CA ILE A 75 -15.56 -19.64 -13.31
C ILE A 75 -15.52 -18.68 -12.11
N VAL A 76 -15.70 -19.22 -10.90
CA VAL A 76 -15.49 -18.51 -9.63
C VAL A 76 -14.21 -19.03 -8.96
N GLY A 77 -13.28 -18.11 -8.66
CA GLY A 77 -12.05 -18.39 -7.94
C GLY A 77 -10.86 -18.78 -8.85
N ASP A 78 -10.08 -19.77 -8.44
CA ASP A 78 -8.84 -20.19 -9.12
C ASP A 78 -9.13 -20.94 -10.43
N ALA A 79 -9.08 -20.21 -11.55
CA ALA A 79 -9.31 -20.75 -12.87
C ALA A 79 -8.21 -21.70 -13.37
N ARG A 80 -7.03 -21.70 -12.75
CA ARG A 80 -5.91 -22.61 -13.12
C ARG A 80 -6.24 -24.07 -12.84
N GLN A 81 -7.28 -24.34 -12.04
CA GLN A 81 -7.78 -25.69 -11.78
C GLN A 81 -8.58 -26.28 -12.96
N PHE A 82 -8.82 -25.49 -14.01
CA PHE A 82 -9.59 -25.89 -15.17
C PHE A 82 -8.84 -25.60 -16.46
N ASN A 83 -9.13 -26.38 -17.51
CA ASN A 83 -8.67 -26.07 -18.86
C ASN A 83 -9.55 -24.98 -19.52
N GLU A 84 -9.27 -24.64 -20.78
CA GLU A 84 -10.00 -23.60 -21.53
C GLU A 84 -11.50 -23.86 -21.68
N ARG A 85 -11.94 -25.12 -21.52
CA ARG A 85 -13.36 -25.54 -21.57
C ARG A 85 -13.96 -25.71 -20.17
N GLY A 86 -13.24 -25.37 -19.11
CA GLY A 86 -13.72 -25.49 -17.73
C GLY A 86 -13.73 -26.93 -17.21
N ALA A 87 -13.09 -27.87 -17.92
CA ALA A 87 -12.97 -29.25 -17.45
C ALA A 87 -11.74 -29.38 -16.54
N THR A 88 -11.86 -30.25 -15.54
CA THR A 88 -10.71 -30.61 -14.69
C THR A 88 -9.71 -31.41 -15.52
N PRO A 89 -8.43 -30.99 -15.60
CA PRO A 89 -7.42 -31.72 -16.34
C PRO A 89 -7.19 -33.10 -15.71
N THR A 90 -7.18 -34.16 -16.53
CA THR A 90 -6.96 -35.55 -16.06
C THR A 90 -5.50 -35.83 -15.72
N ASN A 91 -4.57 -35.17 -16.42
CA ASN A 91 -3.14 -35.13 -16.12
C ASN A 91 -2.66 -33.70 -16.33
N THR A 92 -1.97 -33.13 -15.34
CA THR A 92 -1.29 -31.84 -15.47
C THR A 92 0.21 -32.07 -15.50
N THR A 93 0.83 -31.91 -16.68
CA THR A 93 2.29 -31.87 -16.79
C THR A 93 2.78 -30.45 -16.49
N ARG A 94 2.77 -30.06 -15.20
CA ARG A 94 3.61 -28.96 -14.73
C ARG A 94 4.72 -29.56 -13.89
N ARG A 95 5.89 -29.73 -14.49
CA ARG A 95 7.09 -30.09 -13.75
C ARG A 95 7.40 -28.90 -12.82
N ASN A 96 7.12 -29.03 -11.52
CA ASN A 96 7.40 -28.02 -10.51
C ASN A 96 8.91 -28.03 -10.15
N VAL A 97 9.77 -27.87 -11.17
CA VAL A 97 11.23 -27.99 -11.01
C VAL A 97 11.81 -26.79 -10.26
N LEU A 98 11.15 -25.63 -10.33
CA LEU A 98 11.71 -24.34 -9.88
C LEU A 98 11.10 -23.80 -8.58
N ARG A 99 10.10 -24.44 -7.96
CA ARG A 99 9.31 -23.80 -6.88
C ARG A 99 8.86 -22.38 -7.30
N ALA A 100 8.35 -22.20 -8.51
CA ALA A 100 7.90 -20.89 -9.02
C ALA A 100 6.74 -20.24 -8.21
N GLY A 101 6.17 -20.98 -7.26
CA GLY A 101 5.24 -20.45 -6.24
C GLY A 101 5.94 -19.84 -5.03
N ASP A 102 7.22 -20.09 -4.79
CA ASP A 102 8.02 -19.51 -3.72
C ASP A 102 8.99 -18.45 -4.27
N GLU A 103 9.46 -18.64 -5.51
CA GLU A 103 10.23 -17.63 -6.23
C GLU A 103 9.29 -16.51 -6.71
N ASN A 104 9.64 -15.27 -6.38
CA ASN A 104 9.09 -14.07 -6.99
C ASN A 104 10.23 -13.29 -7.63
N ASP A 105 9.90 -12.47 -8.61
CA ASP A 105 10.80 -11.59 -9.35
C ASP A 105 11.09 -10.27 -8.60
N TRP A 106 10.75 -10.19 -7.31
CA TRP A 106 10.99 -9.00 -6.51
C TRP A 106 12.43 -8.96 -5.99
N HIS A 107 13.34 -8.64 -6.89
CA HIS A 107 14.79 -8.60 -6.63
C HIS A 107 15.21 -7.62 -5.52
N THR A 108 14.37 -6.65 -5.17
CA THR A 108 14.63 -5.62 -4.13
C THR A 108 13.71 -5.75 -2.92
N LEU A 109 12.93 -6.83 -2.80
CA LEU A 109 12.00 -7.05 -1.68
C LEU A 109 12.69 -7.02 -0.32
N GLU A 110 13.88 -7.61 -0.22
CA GLU A 110 14.66 -7.61 1.00
C GLU A 110 15.06 -6.19 1.43
N ALA A 111 15.49 -5.35 0.48
CA ALA A 111 15.83 -3.95 0.73
C ALA A 111 14.60 -3.14 1.20
N ILE A 112 13.49 -3.21 0.45
CA ILE A 112 12.22 -2.54 0.79
C ILE A 112 11.81 -2.87 2.21
N ARG A 113 11.81 -4.17 2.55
CA ARG A 113 11.40 -4.64 3.87
C ARG A 113 12.34 -4.15 4.98
N LEU A 114 13.65 -4.27 4.81
CA LEU A 114 14.62 -3.90 5.85
C LEU A 114 14.67 -2.38 6.07
N LEU A 115 14.64 -1.59 5.00
CA LEU A 115 14.57 -0.12 5.08
C LEU A 115 13.28 0.33 5.77
N ALA A 116 12.13 -0.23 5.39
CA ALA A 116 10.85 0.07 6.05
C ALA A 116 10.86 -0.29 7.54
N GLN A 117 11.41 -1.47 7.91
CA GLN A 117 11.48 -1.88 9.31
C GLN A 117 12.40 -0.98 10.14
N LEU A 118 13.55 -0.57 9.61
CA LEU A 118 14.45 0.33 10.33
C LEU A 118 13.83 1.73 10.45
N ALA A 119 13.29 2.28 9.37
CA ALA A 119 12.62 3.57 9.40
C ALA A 119 11.44 3.57 10.40
N ALA A 120 10.64 2.51 10.45
CA ALA A 120 9.56 2.37 11.42
C ALA A 120 10.02 2.35 12.89
N LEU A 121 11.21 1.80 13.20
CA LEU A 121 11.77 1.86 14.55
C LEU A 121 12.19 3.28 14.97
N LEU A 122 12.36 4.18 13.99
CA LEU A 122 12.91 5.52 14.16
C LEU A 122 11.89 6.64 13.95
N HIS A 123 10.82 6.39 13.18
CA HIS A 123 9.97 7.42 12.59
C HIS A 123 9.40 8.42 13.61
N ASP A 124 9.08 7.92 14.79
CA ASP A 124 8.42 8.64 15.87
C ASP A 124 9.30 8.89 17.11
N LEU A 125 10.62 8.71 17.01
CA LEU A 125 11.52 9.03 18.14
C LEU A 125 11.36 10.48 18.62
N GLY A 126 11.09 11.42 17.72
CA GLY A 126 10.82 12.83 18.04
C GLY A 126 9.57 13.07 18.89
N LYS A 127 8.67 12.08 19.01
CA LYS A 127 7.55 12.14 19.96
C LYS A 127 8.02 12.13 21.42
N ALA A 128 9.27 11.77 21.69
CA ALA A 128 9.89 11.88 23.00
C ALA A 128 10.16 13.33 23.45
N SER A 129 9.95 14.33 22.59
CA SER A 129 10.11 15.74 22.95
C SER A 129 9.10 16.21 24.01
N ILE A 130 9.51 17.17 24.84
CA ILE A 130 8.62 17.83 25.82
C ILE A 130 7.39 18.40 25.11
N ALA A 131 7.58 19.13 24.01
CA ALA A 131 6.48 19.73 23.26
C ALA A 131 5.42 18.71 22.80
N PHE A 132 5.84 17.51 22.38
CA PHE A 132 4.91 16.47 21.96
C PHE A 132 4.16 15.85 23.15
N GLN A 133 4.86 15.54 24.25
CA GLN A 133 4.23 14.98 25.45
C GLN A 133 3.29 15.99 26.16
N GLU A 134 3.64 17.28 26.18
CA GLU A 134 2.75 18.36 26.63
C GLU A 134 1.47 18.43 25.78
N ARG A 135 1.57 18.17 24.48
CA ARG A 135 0.40 18.14 23.59
C ARG A 135 -0.51 16.96 23.90
N LEU A 136 0.05 15.76 24.08
CA LEU A 136 -0.74 14.57 24.44
C LEU A 136 -1.51 14.75 25.77
N SER A 137 -0.98 15.55 26.69
CA SER A 137 -1.64 15.86 27.98
C SER A 137 -2.54 17.11 27.93
N GLY A 138 -2.68 17.76 26.76
CA GLY A 138 -3.52 18.94 26.58
C GLY A 138 -2.93 20.26 27.08
N GLN A 139 -1.68 20.26 27.57
CA GLN A 139 -0.96 21.44 28.08
C GLN A 139 -0.52 22.38 26.94
N ARG A 140 -0.33 21.86 25.73
CA ARG A 140 0.05 22.64 24.54
C ARG A 140 -0.93 22.40 23.40
N GLN A 141 -1.61 23.46 22.96
CA GLN A 141 -2.62 23.41 21.88
C GLN A 141 -2.20 24.18 20.62
N GLU A 142 -1.06 24.84 20.67
CA GLU A 142 -0.51 25.58 19.54
C GLU A 142 -0.09 24.63 18.40
N ARG A 143 -0.13 25.18 17.17
CA ARG A 143 0.38 24.49 15.97
C ARG A 143 1.84 24.12 16.15
N ASN A 144 2.23 22.97 15.62
CA ASN A 144 3.62 22.52 15.59
C ASN A 144 4.53 23.57 14.94
N ARG A 145 5.64 23.89 15.62
CA ARG A 145 6.75 24.66 15.05
C ARG A 145 7.77 23.73 14.38
N TYR A 146 8.02 22.60 15.03
CA TYR A 146 8.80 21.49 14.51
C TYR A 146 7.96 20.23 14.63
N ARG A 147 7.87 19.49 13.54
CA ARG A 147 7.14 18.24 13.45
C ARG A 147 7.99 17.11 14.02
N HIS A 148 7.37 16.11 14.62
CA HIS A 148 8.11 15.05 15.32
C HIS A 148 8.97 14.22 14.37
N GLU A 149 8.55 14.04 13.11
CA GLU A 149 9.35 13.38 12.07
C GLU A 149 10.67 14.10 11.77
N TRP A 150 10.71 15.43 11.90
CA TRP A 150 11.93 16.23 11.71
C TRP A 150 12.90 16.04 12.89
N VAL A 151 12.37 16.03 14.10
CA VAL A 151 13.15 15.75 15.31
C VAL A 151 13.70 14.31 15.28
N SER A 152 12.90 13.33 14.83
CA SER A 152 13.35 11.95 14.59
C SER A 152 14.51 11.88 13.61
N LEU A 153 14.45 12.65 12.50
CA LEU A 153 15.54 12.73 11.53
C LEU A 153 16.81 13.30 12.15
N ARG A 154 16.73 14.38 12.96
CA ARG A 154 17.89 14.96 13.64
C ARG A 154 18.49 14.02 14.69
N LEU A 155 17.67 13.28 15.44
CA LEU A 155 18.14 12.25 16.37
C LEU A 155 18.90 11.14 15.63
N PHE A 156 18.37 10.68 14.49
CA PHE A 156 19.03 9.67 13.67
C PHE A 156 20.32 10.20 13.03
N GLN A 157 20.31 11.43 12.52
CA GLN A 157 21.51 12.11 12.00
C GLN A 157 22.61 12.16 13.06
N ALA A 158 22.26 12.53 14.30
CA ALA A 158 23.23 12.60 15.38
C ALA A 158 23.89 11.24 15.66
N PHE A 159 23.08 10.17 15.68
CA PHE A 159 23.58 8.81 15.84
C PHE A 159 24.51 8.37 14.71
N VAL A 160 24.17 8.70 13.46
CA VAL A 160 25.00 8.37 12.29
C VAL A 160 26.34 9.13 12.37
N GLY A 161 26.30 10.43 12.65
CA GLY A 161 27.49 11.29 12.67
C GLY A 161 28.25 11.25 11.34
N ASP A 162 29.57 11.32 11.39
CA ASP A 162 30.44 11.26 10.19
C ASP A 162 30.78 9.82 9.76
N SER A 163 29.98 8.83 10.19
CA SER A 163 30.25 7.41 9.94
C SER A 163 29.86 7.01 8.52
N THR A 164 30.57 6.04 7.93
CA THR A 164 30.12 5.40 6.68
C THR A 164 28.91 4.49 6.91
N ASP A 165 28.22 4.09 5.84
CA ASP A 165 27.06 3.18 5.95
C ASP A 165 27.37 1.86 6.70
N PRO A 166 28.47 1.15 6.36
CA PRO A 166 28.88 -0.02 7.13
C PRO A 166 29.15 0.26 8.62
N ASP A 167 29.75 1.41 8.95
CA ASP A 167 30.16 1.73 10.32
C ASP A 167 28.96 1.98 11.25
N TRP A 168 28.01 2.82 10.83
CA TRP A 168 26.82 3.09 11.68
C TRP A 168 25.90 1.87 11.74
N LEU A 169 25.82 1.06 10.69
CA LEU A 169 25.09 -0.21 10.70
C LEU A 169 25.74 -1.24 11.63
N ALA A 170 27.06 -1.36 11.61
CA ALA A 170 27.80 -2.24 12.51
C ALA A 170 27.61 -1.79 13.97
N ARG A 171 27.74 -0.48 14.23
CA ARG A 171 27.49 0.12 15.55
C ARG A 171 26.05 -0.16 16.02
N LEU A 172 25.04 0.10 15.21
CA LEU A 172 23.64 -0.20 15.55
C LEU A 172 23.39 -1.70 15.73
N GLY A 173 24.14 -2.55 15.02
CA GLY A 173 24.13 -4.00 15.06
C GLY A 173 24.67 -4.62 16.36
N ASP A 174 25.40 -3.83 17.15
CA ASP A 174 25.94 -4.20 18.47
C ASP A 174 25.30 -3.32 19.57
N PRO A 175 24.33 -3.86 20.34
CA PRO A 175 23.64 -3.11 21.39
C PRO A 175 24.55 -2.48 22.45
N GLU A 176 25.78 -2.98 22.65
CA GLU A 176 26.72 -2.47 23.65
C GLU A 176 27.65 -1.38 23.08
N ALA A 177 27.70 -1.21 21.76
CA ALA A 177 28.64 -0.31 21.07
C ALA A 177 28.20 1.17 21.05
N TRP A 178 27.03 1.50 21.62
CA TRP A 178 26.49 2.85 21.63
C TRP A 178 25.60 3.11 22.85
N ARG A 179 25.44 4.39 23.17
CA ARG A 179 24.67 4.91 24.31
C ARG A 179 23.67 5.95 23.84
N GLU A 180 22.74 6.34 24.71
CA GLU A 180 21.79 7.43 24.40
C GLU A 180 22.51 8.72 24.02
N SER A 181 23.66 9.01 24.64
CA SER A 181 24.49 10.18 24.32
C SER A 181 24.92 10.25 22.86
N ASP A 182 24.98 9.13 22.13
CA ASP A 182 25.30 9.14 20.70
C ASP A 182 24.18 9.74 19.84
N TRP A 183 22.95 9.77 20.35
CA TRP A 183 21.76 10.28 19.66
C TRP A 183 21.44 11.73 20.03
N ILE A 184 21.97 12.21 21.17
CA ILE A 184 21.71 13.56 21.71
C ILE A 184 23.00 14.34 22.03
N ALA A 185 24.12 13.89 21.46
CA ALA A 185 25.42 14.55 21.57
C ALA A 185 25.29 16.03 21.15
N PRO A 186 25.62 17.02 22.01
CA PRO A 186 25.43 18.44 21.69
C PRO A 186 26.09 18.90 20.39
N GLU A 187 27.18 18.26 20.00
CA GLU A 187 27.93 18.54 18.78
C GLU A 187 27.33 17.90 17.51
N ARG A 188 26.41 16.93 17.64
CA ARG A 188 25.80 16.20 16.52
C ARG A 188 24.29 16.36 16.42
N TYR A 189 23.60 16.55 17.54
CA TYR A 189 22.15 16.76 17.60
C TYR A 189 21.81 18.24 17.39
N LEU A 190 21.83 18.64 16.12
CA LEU A 190 21.58 20.02 15.69
C LEU A 190 20.09 20.38 15.88
N ARG A 191 19.83 21.45 16.63
CA ARG A 191 18.49 21.93 16.97
C ARG A 191 18.16 23.15 16.12
N ASP A 192 17.41 22.92 15.05
CA ASP A 192 17.00 24.00 14.14
C ASP A 192 16.28 25.13 14.92
N GLY A 193 16.67 26.37 14.63
CA GLY A 193 16.14 27.56 15.30
C GLY A 193 16.76 27.90 16.66
N LEU A 194 17.64 27.04 17.21
CA LEU A 194 18.41 27.32 18.44
C LEU A 194 19.92 27.35 18.17
N ASP A 195 20.42 26.42 17.37
CA ASP A 195 21.83 26.31 17.08
C ASP A 195 22.20 27.15 15.85
N ALA A 196 23.30 27.91 15.94
CA ALA A 196 23.68 28.92 14.94
C ALA A 196 24.03 28.34 13.55
N GLN A 197 24.33 27.03 13.46
CA GLN A 197 24.68 26.31 12.23
C GLN A 197 23.97 24.96 12.15
N ALA A 198 22.64 24.98 12.01
CA ALA A 198 21.84 23.79 11.76
C ALA A 198 21.75 23.50 10.25
N ASP A 199 22.84 22.98 9.67
CA ASP A 199 22.90 22.64 8.24
C ASP A 199 21.84 21.58 7.85
N PRO A 200 21.36 21.56 6.60
CA PRO A 200 20.45 20.52 6.12
C PRO A 200 21.00 19.11 6.38
N PRO A 201 20.18 18.13 6.82
CA PRO A 201 20.68 16.83 7.25
C PRO A 201 21.22 15.95 6.11
N PHE A 202 20.55 15.92 4.96
CA PHE A 202 20.84 14.96 3.89
C PHE A 202 22.24 15.08 3.25
N PRO A 203 22.82 16.27 3.02
CA PRO A 203 24.20 16.40 2.54
C PRO A 203 25.27 15.70 3.41
N HIS A 204 24.97 15.46 4.68
CA HIS A 204 25.91 14.86 5.64
C HIS A 204 25.62 13.39 5.93
N LEU A 205 24.53 12.84 5.39
CA LEU A 205 24.19 11.43 5.59
C LEU A 205 24.79 10.58 4.46
N PRO A 206 25.42 9.43 4.77
CA PRO A 206 25.76 8.44 3.76
C PRO A 206 24.47 7.88 3.11
N SER A 207 24.57 7.25 1.93
CA SER A 207 23.43 7.02 1.04
C SER A 207 22.33 6.14 1.66
N TRP A 208 22.65 5.13 2.47
CA TRP A 208 21.65 4.28 3.12
C TRP A 208 21.05 4.96 4.34
N ALA A 209 21.84 5.72 5.09
CA ALA A 209 21.31 6.59 6.14
C ALA A 209 20.36 7.66 5.56
N ALA A 210 20.70 8.26 4.42
CA ALA A 210 19.84 9.20 3.72
C ALA A 210 18.51 8.55 3.30
N ALA A 211 18.54 7.30 2.80
CA ALA A 211 17.33 6.54 2.49
C ALA A 211 16.45 6.31 3.73
N VAL A 212 17.03 5.85 4.85
CA VAL A 212 16.29 5.68 6.12
C VAL A 212 15.76 7.01 6.63
N GLY A 213 16.57 8.06 6.61
CA GLY A 213 16.21 9.42 7.02
C GLY A 213 15.07 9.99 6.18
N TRP A 214 15.05 9.75 4.87
CA TRP A 214 13.97 10.16 3.99
C TRP A 214 12.67 9.42 4.33
N LEU A 215 12.72 8.13 4.62
CA LEU A 215 11.53 7.36 5.05
C LEU A 215 10.99 7.86 6.39
N VAL A 216 11.88 8.16 7.34
CA VAL A 216 11.52 8.77 8.63
C VAL A 216 10.86 10.13 8.41
N LEU A 217 11.46 11.02 7.62
CA LEU A 217 10.93 12.36 7.37
C LEU A 217 9.58 12.33 6.64
N THR A 218 9.40 11.40 5.71
CA THR A 218 8.28 11.45 4.77
C THR A 218 7.08 10.61 5.15
N HIS A 219 7.09 9.91 6.30
CA HIS A 219 6.00 8.98 6.64
C HIS A 219 4.63 9.66 6.79
N HIS A 220 4.57 10.96 7.12
CA HIS A 220 3.31 11.72 7.05
C HIS A 220 3.11 12.43 5.71
N ARG A 221 4.07 13.27 5.31
CA ARG A 221 4.00 14.10 4.11
C ARG A 221 5.34 14.21 3.40
N LEU A 222 5.31 14.49 2.10
CA LEU A 222 6.54 14.82 1.36
C LEU A 222 6.99 16.24 1.70
N PRO A 223 8.32 16.50 1.78
CA PRO A 223 8.83 17.86 1.94
C PRO A 223 8.44 18.70 0.74
N LEU A 224 8.01 19.94 1.00
CA LEU A 224 7.56 20.88 -0.03
C LEU A 224 8.48 22.10 -0.04
N ILE A 225 8.85 22.54 -1.24
CA ILE A 225 9.69 23.73 -1.41
C ILE A 225 9.01 24.93 -0.72
N PRO A 226 9.70 25.61 0.22
CA PRO A 226 9.16 26.81 0.85
C PRO A 226 9.13 27.96 -0.16
N VAL A 227 8.01 28.67 -0.22
CA VAL A 227 7.86 29.88 -1.03
C VAL A 227 7.77 31.07 -0.09
N GLU A 228 8.64 32.05 -0.27
CA GLU A 228 8.62 33.28 0.51
C GLU A 228 7.88 34.40 -0.21
N ASP A 229 7.18 35.23 0.55
CA ASP A 229 6.57 36.48 0.10
C ASP A 229 6.78 37.54 1.18
N LYS A 230 7.41 38.66 0.81
CA LYS A 230 7.75 39.77 1.73
C LYS A 230 8.45 39.32 3.03
N GLY A 231 9.40 38.39 2.91
CA GLY A 231 10.17 37.87 4.05
C GLY A 231 9.40 36.95 4.99
N ARG A 232 8.24 36.43 4.56
CA ARG A 232 7.49 35.41 5.30
C ARG A 232 7.26 34.20 4.42
N GLN A 233 7.38 33.02 5.00
CA GLN A 233 7.04 31.80 4.31
C GLN A 233 5.52 31.73 4.10
N CYS A 234 5.11 31.41 2.87
CA CYS A 234 3.73 31.17 2.51
C CYS A 234 3.24 29.81 3.03
N TRP A 235 1.94 29.55 2.91
CA TRP A 235 1.36 28.24 3.21
C TRP A 235 2.04 27.11 2.38
N LEU A 236 2.16 25.94 2.99
CA LEU A 236 2.85 24.78 2.41
C LEU A 236 2.20 24.30 1.11
N GLY A 237 2.99 24.19 0.04
CA GLY A 237 2.51 23.76 -1.27
C GLY A 237 2.03 24.89 -2.18
N LYS A 238 2.27 26.16 -1.81
CA LYS A 238 2.21 27.26 -2.77
C LYS A 238 3.17 26.96 -3.92
N ARG A 239 2.71 27.09 -5.17
CA ARG A 239 3.57 26.87 -6.34
C ARG A 239 4.67 27.91 -6.36
N SER A 240 5.92 27.46 -6.47
CA SER A 240 7.05 28.36 -6.68
C SER A 240 6.99 28.96 -8.09
N GLY A 241 7.22 30.27 -8.20
CA GLY A 241 7.46 30.95 -9.48
C GLY A 241 8.94 30.98 -9.88
N SER A 242 9.83 30.54 -8.99
CA SER A 242 11.28 30.46 -9.22
C SER A 242 11.70 29.03 -9.54
N PHE A 243 12.84 28.90 -10.22
CA PHE A 243 13.46 27.62 -10.56
C PHE A 243 14.86 27.55 -9.94
N CYS A 244 15.18 26.42 -9.33
CA CYS A 244 16.53 26.09 -8.86
C CYS A 244 16.93 24.72 -9.44
N GLN A 245 18.03 24.68 -10.17
CA GLN A 245 18.51 23.44 -10.81
C GLN A 245 18.79 22.33 -9.77
N ARG A 246 19.29 22.70 -8.58
CA ARG A 246 19.58 21.74 -7.50
C ARG A 246 18.35 20.94 -7.05
N TRP A 247 17.13 21.46 -7.22
CA TRP A 247 15.92 20.70 -6.90
C TRP A 247 15.74 19.44 -7.76
N PHE A 248 16.43 19.36 -8.91
CA PHE A 248 16.41 18.19 -9.78
C PHE A 248 17.67 17.35 -9.63
N ASP A 249 18.84 18.00 -9.57
CA ASP A 249 20.13 17.31 -9.53
C ASP A 249 20.38 16.66 -8.17
N ASP A 250 19.94 17.30 -7.09
CA ASP A 250 20.08 16.81 -5.71
C ASP A 250 18.88 17.29 -4.87
N PRO A 251 17.70 16.63 -5.01
CA PRO A 251 16.46 17.09 -4.42
C PRO A 251 16.47 17.13 -2.89
N LEU A 252 17.38 16.37 -2.25
CA LEU A 252 17.45 16.28 -0.79
C LEU A 252 18.45 17.26 -0.18
N ALA A 253 19.43 17.76 -0.93
CA ALA A 253 20.46 18.65 -0.40
C ALA A 253 19.95 19.94 0.25
N LEU A 254 18.80 20.45 -0.20
CA LEU A 254 18.23 21.70 0.29
C LEU A 254 17.07 21.49 1.27
N VAL A 255 16.70 20.24 1.58
CA VAL A 255 15.59 19.94 2.47
C VAL A 255 15.95 20.35 3.89
N ALA A 256 15.25 21.36 4.39
CA ALA A 256 15.37 21.90 5.75
C ALA A 256 14.03 21.80 6.49
N HIS A 257 14.01 22.13 7.78
CA HIS A 257 12.81 21.97 8.62
C HIS A 257 11.60 22.72 8.06
N ASN A 258 11.83 23.84 7.39
CA ASN A 258 10.80 24.70 6.81
C ASN A 258 10.13 24.11 5.55
N TRP A 259 10.60 22.96 5.06
CA TRP A 259 9.95 22.17 4.01
C TRP A 259 8.89 21.22 4.56
N ASN A 260 8.97 20.93 5.87
CA ASN A 260 8.07 20.00 6.56
C ASN A 260 6.99 20.75 7.36
N GLU A 261 7.31 21.92 7.92
CA GLU A 261 6.37 22.82 8.59
C GLU A 261 6.67 24.28 8.27
N VAL A 262 5.64 25.15 8.26
CA VAL A 262 5.86 26.59 8.00
C VAL A 262 6.70 27.20 9.11
N HIS A 263 7.82 27.83 8.75
CA HIS A 263 8.63 28.55 9.72
C HIS A 263 7.89 29.79 10.23
N VAL A 264 7.68 29.83 11.55
CA VAL A 264 7.12 30.96 12.27
C VAL A 264 8.16 31.43 13.28
N PRO A 265 8.63 32.70 13.21
CA PRO A 265 9.56 33.24 14.18
C PRO A 265 9.08 33.03 15.62
N ALA A 266 10.00 32.64 16.50
CA ALA A 266 9.74 32.31 17.89
C ALA A 266 10.95 32.60 18.75
N SER A 267 10.73 32.81 20.03
CA SER A 267 11.81 32.91 21.02
C SER A 267 12.42 31.52 21.31
N ASP A 268 13.67 31.50 21.78
CA ASP A 268 14.32 30.28 22.26
C ASP A 268 13.47 29.49 23.26
N HIS A 269 12.75 30.18 24.15
CA HIS A 269 11.91 29.55 25.16
C HIS A 269 10.76 28.74 24.53
N GLU A 270 10.19 29.22 23.42
CA GLU A 270 9.14 28.52 22.70
C GLU A 270 9.66 27.35 21.85
N ILE A 271 10.92 27.42 21.39
CA ILE A 271 11.54 26.41 20.54
C ILE A 271 12.15 25.27 21.36
N ARG A 272 12.79 25.57 22.51
CA ARG A 272 13.49 24.58 23.37
C ARG A 272 12.70 23.30 23.66
N PRO A 273 11.39 23.35 24.00
CA PRO A 273 10.63 22.14 24.30
C PRO A 273 10.53 21.12 23.16
N TYR A 274 10.68 21.54 21.89
CA TYR A 274 10.67 20.63 20.73
C TYR A 274 11.95 19.78 20.64
N TRP A 275 13.04 20.24 21.27
CA TRP A 275 14.35 19.62 21.17
C TRP A 275 14.80 18.95 22.47
N GLN A 276 14.14 19.25 23.59
CA GLN A 276 14.38 18.64 24.90
C GLN A 276 13.56 17.35 25.04
N LEU A 277 14.20 16.30 25.57
CA LEU A 277 13.54 15.03 25.83
C LEU A 277 12.72 15.10 27.14
N ALA A 278 11.49 14.60 27.09
CA ALA A 278 10.62 14.46 28.26
C ALA A 278 10.99 13.26 29.16
N GLY A 279 11.86 12.37 28.66
CA GLY A 279 12.34 11.18 29.34
C GLY A 279 13.35 10.42 28.48
N PRO A 280 13.86 9.28 28.95
CA PRO A 280 14.78 8.45 28.19
C PRO A 280 14.17 8.00 26.85
N LEU A 281 14.98 8.01 25.79
CA LEU A 281 14.56 7.59 24.47
C LEU A 281 14.21 6.09 24.46
N PRO A 282 13.19 5.67 23.67
CA PRO A 282 12.83 4.26 23.51
C PRO A 282 13.99 3.36 23.02
N ILE A 283 15.04 3.95 22.44
CA ILE A 283 16.24 3.25 22.02
C ILE A 283 16.99 2.56 23.17
N LEU A 284 16.74 2.95 24.42
CA LEU A 284 17.33 2.30 25.59
C LEU A 284 16.64 0.99 25.95
N GLU A 285 15.43 0.76 25.44
CA GLU A 285 14.63 -0.41 25.81
C GLU A 285 15.21 -1.69 25.17
N PRO A 286 15.42 -2.78 25.93
CA PRO A 286 16.06 -4.00 25.44
C PRO A 286 15.40 -4.60 24.20
N THR A 287 14.07 -4.58 24.13
CA THR A 287 13.31 -5.14 23.00
C THR A 287 13.51 -4.31 21.74
N TRP A 288 13.53 -2.98 21.87
CA TRP A 288 13.86 -2.08 20.77
C TRP A 288 15.29 -2.32 20.27
N ARG A 289 16.28 -2.35 21.19
CA ARG A 289 17.69 -2.59 20.86
C ARG A 289 17.90 -3.91 20.12
N ALA A 290 17.31 -4.99 20.62
CA ALA A 290 17.44 -6.31 20.00
C ALA A 290 16.83 -6.34 18.58
N LYS A 291 15.72 -5.62 18.36
CA LYS A 291 15.08 -5.53 17.05
C LYS A 291 15.89 -4.66 16.08
N ALA A 292 16.35 -3.48 16.52
CA ALA A 292 17.20 -2.59 15.73
C ALA A 292 18.49 -3.28 15.30
N ALA A 293 19.21 -3.91 16.25
CA ALA A 293 20.44 -4.65 15.97
C ALA A 293 20.23 -5.78 14.96
N ARG A 294 19.09 -6.51 15.06
CA ARG A 294 18.75 -7.56 14.09
C ARG A 294 18.54 -7.02 12.68
N VAL A 295 17.86 -5.88 12.54
CA VAL A 295 17.61 -5.25 11.23
C VAL A 295 18.91 -4.66 10.68
N ALA A 296 19.70 -3.96 11.51
CA ALA A 296 20.98 -3.36 11.14
C ALA A 296 21.98 -4.41 10.64
N ARG A 297 22.13 -5.55 11.34
CA ARG A 297 23.00 -6.65 10.86
C ARG A 297 22.56 -7.22 9.51
N LYS A 298 21.26 -7.26 9.23
CA LYS A 298 20.74 -7.72 7.93
C LYS A 298 20.96 -6.68 6.82
N LEU A 299 20.81 -5.39 7.14
CA LEU A 299 21.15 -4.30 6.23
C LEU A 299 22.65 -4.31 5.92
N LEU A 300 23.52 -4.47 6.92
CA LEU A 300 24.96 -4.59 6.73
C LEU A 300 25.32 -5.77 5.81
N ALA A 301 24.70 -6.94 6.04
CA ALA A 301 24.88 -8.10 5.17
C ALA A 301 24.30 -7.90 3.75
N LEU A 302 23.26 -7.09 3.59
CA LEU A 302 22.75 -6.70 2.27
C LEU A 302 23.72 -5.73 1.58
N HIS A 303 24.24 -4.75 2.31
CA HIS A 303 25.22 -3.78 1.82
C HIS A 303 26.49 -4.47 1.30
N GLY A 304 26.97 -5.49 2.00
CA GLY A 304 28.11 -6.29 1.54
C GLY A 304 27.85 -7.09 0.25
N ARG A 305 26.58 -7.25 -0.15
CA ARG A 305 26.18 -7.94 -1.39
C ARG A 305 25.77 -6.97 -2.50
N ARG A 306 25.33 -5.75 -2.15
CA ARG A 306 24.82 -4.72 -3.04
C ARG A 306 25.11 -3.36 -2.44
N ASP A 307 25.80 -2.51 -3.19
CA ASP A 307 26.03 -1.11 -2.83
C ASP A 307 25.19 -0.21 -3.74
N ASP A 308 23.87 -0.46 -3.72
CA ASP A 308 22.91 0.29 -4.52
C ASP A 308 22.59 1.63 -3.84
N ASP A 309 22.46 2.70 -4.63
CA ASP A 309 21.88 3.95 -4.15
C ASP A 309 20.35 3.80 -4.07
N TRP A 310 19.88 3.39 -2.89
CA TRP A 310 18.45 3.24 -2.64
C TRP A 310 17.70 4.56 -2.74
N CYS A 311 18.32 5.67 -2.33
CA CYS A 311 17.68 6.96 -2.29
C CYS A 311 17.32 7.46 -3.70
N ALA A 312 18.13 7.11 -4.70
CA ALA A 312 17.86 7.34 -6.12
C ALA A 312 16.85 6.36 -6.74
N ASN A 313 16.42 5.31 -6.03
CA ASN A 313 15.51 4.29 -6.54
C ASN A 313 14.05 4.54 -6.08
N PRO A 314 13.21 5.21 -6.89
CA PRO A 314 11.85 5.56 -6.50
C PRO A 314 10.97 4.33 -6.21
N TYR A 315 11.20 3.21 -6.91
CA TYR A 315 10.43 1.98 -6.67
C TYR A 315 10.68 1.45 -5.25
N VAL A 316 11.93 1.37 -4.81
CA VAL A 316 12.28 0.90 -3.47
C VAL A 316 11.77 1.89 -2.42
N MET A 317 12.06 3.18 -2.59
CA MET A 317 11.71 4.21 -1.60
C MET A 317 10.21 4.35 -1.41
N HIS A 318 9.42 4.40 -2.49
CA HIS A 318 7.98 4.58 -2.35
C HIS A 318 7.25 3.34 -1.87
N LEU A 319 7.74 2.12 -2.15
CA LEU A 319 7.16 0.90 -1.58
C LEU A 319 7.54 0.70 -0.11
N ALA A 320 8.76 1.11 0.29
CA ALA A 320 9.14 1.15 1.70
C ALA A 320 8.30 2.19 2.45
N ARG A 321 8.13 3.40 1.88
CA ARG A 321 7.26 4.46 2.44
C ARG A 321 5.81 3.99 2.57
N LEU A 322 5.24 3.37 1.55
CA LEU A 322 3.90 2.76 1.61
C LEU A 322 3.79 1.78 2.78
N SER A 323 4.82 0.94 2.98
CA SER A 323 4.82 -0.06 4.04
C SER A 323 4.86 0.57 5.44
N VAL A 324 5.67 1.63 5.63
CA VAL A 324 5.72 2.39 6.89
C VAL A 324 4.39 3.10 7.14
N MET A 325 3.85 3.81 6.14
CA MET A 325 2.59 4.56 6.28
C MET A 325 1.42 3.65 6.63
N LEU A 326 1.29 2.51 5.95
CA LEU A 326 0.17 1.61 6.17
C LEU A 326 0.29 0.90 7.54
N ALA A 327 1.52 0.56 7.96
CA ALA A 327 1.78 0.01 9.29
C ALA A 327 1.48 1.02 10.40
N ASP A 328 1.94 2.26 10.25
CA ASP A 328 1.69 3.31 11.25
C ASP A 328 0.18 3.60 11.36
N HIS A 329 -0.51 3.72 10.23
CA HIS A 329 -1.96 3.88 10.22
C HIS A 329 -2.69 2.71 10.89
N HIS A 330 -2.37 1.47 10.51
CA HIS A 330 -3.01 0.30 11.10
C HIS A 330 -2.72 0.21 12.60
N TYR A 331 -1.45 0.23 13.01
CA TYR A 331 -1.08 0.06 14.40
C TYR A 331 -1.64 1.19 15.29
N SER A 332 -1.65 2.44 14.80
CA SER A 332 -2.23 3.59 15.50
C SER A 332 -3.75 3.47 15.70
N SER A 333 -4.47 2.77 14.82
CA SER A 333 -5.91 2.53 14.94
C SER A 333 -6.28 1.46 15.98
N LEU A 334 -5.31 0.65 16.42
CA LEU A 334 -5.57 -0.46 17.34
C LEU A 334 -6.07 0.04 18.70
N GLN A 335 -7.17 -0.55 19.15
CA GLN A 335 -7.74 -0.31 20.48
C GLN A 335 -6.82 -0.83 21.58
N LYS A 336 -6.98 -0.29 22.80
CA LYS A 336 -6.09 -0.62 23.92
C LYS A 336 -6.06 -2.12 24.23
N SER A 337 -7.20 -2.79 24.10
CA SER A 337 -7.43 -4.21 24.34
C SER A 337 -7.12 -5.12 23.14
N SER A 338 -6.64 -4.58 22.01
CA SER A 338 -6.40 -5.38 20.81
C SER A 338 -5.32 -6.44 21.06
N PRO A 339 -5.56 -7.72 20.71
CA PRO A 339 -4.56 -8.78 20.83
C PRO A 339 -3.42 -8.66 19.80
N LEU A 340 -3.56 -7.76 18.81
CA LEU A 340 -2.55 -7.50 17.79
C LEU A 340 -1.45 -6.56 18.28
N ARG A 341 -1.64 -5.90 19.43
CA ARG A 341 -0.61 -5.04 20.02
C ARG A 341 0.57 -5.87 20.49
N VAL A 342 1.76 -5.41 20.16
CA VAL A 342 2.98 -5.96 20.74
C VAL A 342 3.11 -5.53 22.20
N LYS A 343 3.91 -6.25 22.97
CA LYS A 343 4.22 -5.88 24.34
C LYS A 343 5.56 -5.12 24.35
N GLY A 344 5.54 -3.87 24.82
CA GLY A 344 6.77 -3.12 25.13
C GLY A 344 7.44 -3.62 26.40
N ASP A 345 8.56 -2.99 26.76
CA ASP A 345 9.31 -3.35 27.98
C ASP A 345 8.67 -2.76 29.25
N GLY A 346 7.72 -1.83 29.09
CA GLY A 346 6.87 -1.32 30.16
C GLY A 346 7.56 -0.33 31.11
N LYS A 347 8.73 0.19 30.72
CA LYS A 347 9.53 1.12 31.53
C LYS A 347 9.42 2.58 31.06
N THR A 348 8.96 2.81 29.83
CA THR A 348 8.81 4.16 29.31
C THR A 348 7.59 4.88 29.92
N ALA A 349 7.78 6.16 30.25
CA ALA A 349 6.69 7.07 30.59
C ALA A 349 6.14 7.83 29.36
N LEU A 350 6.77 7.65 28.20
CA LEU A 350 6.45 8.37 26.97
C LEU A 350 5.36 7.63 26.19
N TYR A 351 4.46 8.40 25.59
CA TYR A 351 3.37 7.87 24.77
C TYR A 351 3.44 8.39 23.33
N ALA A 352 2.92 7.59 22.40
CA ALA A 352 2.87 7.92 20.98
C ALA A 352 1.58 8.65 20.57
N ASN A 353 0.45 8.35 21.23
CA ASN A 353 -0.87 8.87 20.87
C ASN A 353 -1.91 8.75 22.02
N THR A 354 -3.08 9.35 21.80
CA THR A 354 -4.28 9.21 22.65
C THR A 354 -5.38 8.37 21.98
N ASP A 355 -6.42 8.04 22.73
CA ASP A 355 -7.71 7.59 22.21
C ASP A 355 -8.64 8.77 21.88
N SER A 356 -9.84 8.47 21.39
CA SER A 356 -10.86 9.48 21.03
C SER A 356 -11.38 10.29 22.22
N GLU A 357 -11.12 9.84 23.46
CA GLU A 357 -11.47 10.54 24.70
C GLU A 357 -10.28 11.37 25.24
N GLY A 358 -9.16 11.44 24.50
CA GLY A 358 -7.96 12.17 24.90
C GLY A 358 -7.10 11.44 25.95
N ARG A 359 -7.34 10.15 26.21
CA ARG A 359 -6.55 9.37 27.17
C ARG A 359 -5.34 8.74 26.49
N LEU A 360 -4.22 8.68 27.19
CA LEU A 360 -2.99 8.03 26.71
C LEU A 360 -3.24 6.56 26.36
N LYS A 361 -2.91 6.17 25.11
CA LYS A 361 -3.30 4.89 24.53
C LYS A 361 -2.13 3.94 24.30
N GLN A 362 -1.10 4.39 23.60
CA GLN A 362 0.07 3.58 23.21
C GLN A 362 1.37 4.14 23.78
N PRO A 363 2.10 3.38 24.62
CA PRO A 363 3.49 3.70 24.97
C PRO A 363 4.36 3.82 23.72
N LEU A 364 5.35 4.70 23.75
CA LEU A 364 6.14 5.04 22.57
C LEU A 364 7.03 3.87 22.08
N ASP A 365 7.62 3.10 23.00
CA ASP A 365 8.43 1.92 22.69
C ASP A 365 7.59 0.83 21.99
N GLU A 366 6.40 0.57 22.53
CA GLU A 366 5.43 -0.38 22.00
C GLU A 366 4.99 0.01 20.59
N HIS A 367 4.68 1.30 20.39
CA HIS A 367 4.26 1.83 19.11
C HIS A 367 5.35 1.62 18.04
N LEU A 368 6.61 2.02 18.31
CA LEU A 368 7.73 1.85 17.38
C LEU A 368 7.96 0.37 17.03
N LEU A 369 7.87 -0.52 18.02
CA LEU A 369 8.01 -1.98 17.83
C LEU A 369 6.88 -2.56 16.98
N GLY A 370 5.64 -2.12 17.23
CA GLY A 370 4.45 -2.52 16.52
C GLY A 370 4.50 -2.14 15.04
N VAL A 371 4.75 -0.86 14.76
CA VAL A 371 4.87 -0.35 13.39
C VAL A 371 6.01 -1.04 12.65
N ALA A 372 7.16 -1.29 13.30
CA ALA A 372 8.27 -2.02 12.67
C ALA A 372 7.99 -3.51 12.42
N HIS A 373 7.11 -4.12 13.21
CA HIS A 373 6.63 -5.47 12.94
C HIS A 373 5.72 -5.48 11.73
N GLU A 374 4.68 -4.65 11.73
CA GLU A 374 3.68 -4.55 10.66
C GLU A 374 4.29 -4.10 9.33
N ALA A 375 5.18 -3.11 9.31
CA ALA A 375 5.86 -2.67 8.09
C ALA A 375 6.62 -3.82 7.42
N GLY A 376 7.20 -4.72 8.23
CA GLY A 376 7.87 -5.92 7.75
C GLY A 376 6.91 -6.95 7.16
N LEU A 377 5.75 -7.15 7.78
CA LEU A 377 4.70 -8.04 7.28
C LEU A 377 4.09 -7.50 5.98
N ILE A 378 3.83 -6.20 5.94
CA ILE A 378 3.25 -5.51 4.80
C ILE A 378 4.17 -5.63 3.59
N ALA A 379 5.44 -5.25 3.73
CA ALA A 379 6.43 -5.38 2.67
C ALA A 379 6.55 -6.84 2.19
N HIS A 380 6.57 -7.81 3.11
CA HIS A 380 6.64 -9.23 2.75
C HIS A 380 5.40 -9.71 1.97
N ALA A 381 4.23 -9.15 2.25
CA ALA A 381 2.98 -9.54 1.61
C ALA A 381 2.78 -8.91 0.22
N LEU A 382 3.49 -7.82 -0.13
CA LEU A 382 3.33 -7.11 -1.42
C LEU A 382 3.35 -8.02 -2.66
N PRO A 383 4.28 -8.98 -2.83
CA PRO A 383 4.28 -9.88 -4.00
C PRO A 383 3.03 -10.76 -4.07
N GLY A 384 2.34 -10.97 -2.95
CA GLY A 384 1.12 -11.76 -2.85
C GLY A 384 -0.06 -11.13 -3.59
N PHE A 385 -0.08 -9.82 -3.80
CA PHE A 385 -1.20 -9.14 -4.45
C PHE A 385 -1.47 -9.65 -5.87
N GLU A 386 -0.42 -9.93 -6.64
CA GLU A 386 -0.56 -10.48 -8.00
C GLU A 386 -1.30 -11.83 -7.97
N ARG A 387 -1.11 -12.63 -6.91
CA ARG A 387 -1.66 -13.98 -6.81
C ARG A 387 -3.03 -14.04 -6.17
N TYR A 388 -3.30 -13.18 -5.18
CA TYR A 388 -4.49 -13.29 -4.34
C TYR A 388 -5.62 -12.34 -4.71
N LEU A 389 -5.33 -11.26 -5.45
CA LEU A 389 -6.38 -10.32 -5.82
C LEU A 389 -7.32 -10.92 -6.89
N PRO A 390 -8.66 -10.73 -6.76
CA PRO A 390 -9.62 -11.23 -7.73
C PRO A 390 -9.35 -10.74 -9.16
N ARG A 391 -9.63 -11.59 -10.13
CA ARG A 391 -9.43 -11.32 -11.56
C ARG A 391 -10.71 -11.56 -12.35
N LEU A 392 -10.83 -10.85 -13.47
CA LEU A 392 -11.84 -11.13 -14.48
C LEU A 392 -11.32 -12.24 -15.39
N VAL A 393 -11.92 -13.42 -15.30
CA VAL A 393 -11.51 -14.61 -16.05
C VAL A 393 -12.64 -15.05 -16.98
N GLN A 394 -12.28 -15.50 -18.18
CA GLN A 394 -13.18 -16.09 -19.18
C GLN A 394 -14.46 -15.28 -19.47
N HIS A 395 -14.34 -13.95 -19.48
CA HIS A 395 -15.46 -13.06 -19.80
C HIS A 395 -15.87 -13.14 -21.28
N ARG A 396 -16.96 -13.86 -21.55
CA ARG A 396 -17.41 -14.21 -22.91
C ARG A 396 -17.62 -13.00 -23.82
N ARG A 397 -18.21 -11.92 -23.30
CA ARG A 397 -18.54 -10.72 -24.10
C ARG A 397 -17.29 -9.99 -24.60
N LEU A 398 -16.22 -9.96 -23.82
CA LEU A 398 -14.95 -9.34 -24.24
C LEU A 398 -14.20 -10.19 -25.28
N ARG A 399 -14.47 -11.50 -25.34
CA ARG A 399 -13.92 -12.39 -26.39
C ARG A 399 -14.78 -12.42 -27.66
N LYS A 400 -16.04 -11.97 -27.59
CA LYS A 400 -16.97 -12.08 -28.70
C LYS A 400 -16.53 -11.16 -29.85
N ARG A 401 -16.35 -11.75 -31.04
CA ARG A 401 -16.09 -10.99 -32.28
C ARG A 401 -17.23 -10.03 -32.58
N SER A 402 -16.91 -8.89 -33.16
CA SER A 402 -17.87 -7.88 -33.57
C SER A 402 -18.75 -8.43 -34.70
N GLY A 403 -20.06 -8.54 -34.47
CA GLY A 403 -21.02 -8.95 -35.52
C GLY A 403 -21.42 -7.83 -36.49
N GLN A 404 -20.99 -6.59 -36.23
CA GLN A 404 -21.34 -5.41 -37.03
C GLN A 404 -20.10 -4.85 -37.74
N PRO A 405 -20.13 -4.61 -39.07
CA PRO A 405 -18.97 -4.13 -39.83
C PRO A 405 -18.34 -2.83 -39.28
N ARG A 406 -19.17 -1.89 -38.79
CA ARG A 406 -18.69 -0.62 -38.19
C ARG A 406 -17.77 -0.81 -36.98
N PHE A 407 -17.82 -1.97 -36.31
CA PHE A 407 -17.00 -2.31 -35.15
C PHE A 407 -15.94 -3.37 -35.45
N ALA A 408 -15.72 -3.71 -36.74
CA ALA A 408 -14.72 -4.69 -37.14
C ALA A 408 -13.28 -4.27 -36.78
N TRP A 409 -13.02 -2.97 -36.64
CA TRP A 409 -11.72 -2.47 -36.18
C TRP A 409 -11.38 -2.95 -34.76
N GLN A 410 -12.37 -3.16 -33.89
CA GLN A 410 -12.16 -3.65 -32.53
C GLN A 410 -11.59 -5.07 -32.53
N ASP A 411 -12.02 -5.90 -33.49
CA ASP A 411 -11.51 -7.26 -33.66
C ASP A 411 -10.04 -7.22 -34.09
N LYS A 412 -9.70 -6.38 -35.08
CA LYS A 412 -8.31 -6.19 -35.51
C LYS A 412 -7.41 -5.70 -34.37
N ALA A 413 -7.90 -4.76 -33.57
CA ALA A 413 -7.17 -4.24 -32.41
C ALA A 413 -6.98 -5.32 -31.33
N THR A 414 -7.98 -6.18 -31.12
CA THR A 414 -7.90 -7.32 -30.18
C THR A 414 -6.89 -8.37 -30.65
N ASP A 415 -6.87 -8.67 -31.95
CA ASP A 415 -5.93 -9.62 -32.54
C ASP A 415 -4.48 -9.10 -32.42
N ALA A 416 -4.27 -7.80 -32.69
CA ALA A 416 -2.99 -7.14 -32.50
C ALA A 416 -2.52 -7.17 -31.03
N ALA A 417 -3.42 -6.84 -30.09
CA ALA A 417 -3.13 -6.94 -28.66
C ALA A 417 -2.79 -8.37 -28.23
N THR A 418 -3.48 -9.38 -28.78
CA THR A 418 -3.18 -10.80 -28.52
C THR A 418 -1.77 -11.16 -29.00
N ALA A 419 -1.38 -10.71 -30.20
CA ALA A 419 -0.05 -10.95 -30.74
C ALA A 419 1.07 -10.29 -29.90
N LEU A 420 0.76 -9.19 -29.21
CA LEU A 420 1.71 -8.47 -28.34
C LEU A 420 1.80 -9.02 -26.91
N ARG A 421 0.92 -9.95 -26.52
CA ARG A 421 0.76 -10.41 -25.12
C ARG A 421 2.08 -10.74 -24.42
N GLN A 422 2.89 -11.62 -24.99
CA GLN A 422 4.11 -12.08 -24.34
C GLN A 422 5.12 -10.93 -24.14
N ARG A 423 5.34 -10.14 -25.19
CA ARG A 423 6.23 -8.98 -25.12
C ARG A 423 5.73 -7.94 -24.12
N ALA A 424 4.42 -7.69 -24.09
CA ALA A 424 3.81 -6.76 -23.15
C ALA A 424 3.96 -7.21 -21.69
N ALA A 425 3.94 -8.52 -21.43
CA ALA A 425 4.14 -9.06 -20.08
C ALA A 425 5.59 -8.88 -19.60
N GLU A 426 6.58 -9.00 -20.50
CA GLU A 426 8.01 -8.89 -20.16
C GLU A 426 8.54 -7.45 -20.19
N GLN A 427 7.97 -6.58 -21.05
CA GLN A 427 8.52 -5.26 -21.37
C GLN A 427 7.57 -4.10 -21.07
N GLY A 428 6.33 -4.38 -20.64
CA GLY A 428 5.26 -3.41 -20.56
C GLY A 428 4.67 -3.05 -21.93
N ALA A 429 3.56 -2.30 -21.94
CA ALA A 429 2.91 -1.84 -23.16
C ALA A 429 2.32 -0.44 -22.99
N PHE A 430 2.50 0.41 -24.00
CA PHE A 430 1.85 1.70 -24.12
C PHE A 430 1.02 1.72 -25.41
N ILE A 431 -0.30 1.86 -25.28
CA ILE A 431 -1.24 1.75 -26.40
C ILE A 431 -2.08 3.01 -26.48
N VAL A 432 -2.01 3.70 -27.62
CA VAL A 432 -2.80 4.89 -27.90
C VAL A 432 -3.98 4.53 -28.80
N ASN A 433 -5.20 4.59 -28.28
CA ASN A 433 -6.41 4.39 -29.08
C ASN A 433 -6.94 5.72 -29.62
N MET A 434 -6.63 6.03 -30.87
CA MET A 434 -7.05 7.26 -31.57
C MET A 434 -8.29 7.07 -32.46
N ALA A 435 -9.13 6.06 -32.23
CA ALA A 435 -10.36 5.88 -33.01
C ALA A 435 -11.33 7.07 -32.80
N SER A 436 -12.09 7.43 -33.84
CA SER A 436 -13.01 8.58 -33.80
C SER A 436 -14.11 8.43 -32.73
N THR A 437 -14.77 9.55 -32.40
CA THR A 437 -15.93 9.54 -31.49
C THR A 437 -17.06 8.69 -32.07
N GLY A 438 -17.75 7.91 -31.22
CA GLY A 438 -18.81 7.00 -31.65
C GLY A 438 -18.33 5.64 -32.20
N CYS A 439 -17.03 5.41 -32.40
CA CYS A 439 -16.51 4.13 -32.93
C CYS A 439 -16.50 2.97 -31.92
N GLY A 440 -16.99 3.16 -30.69
CA GLY A 440 -17.02 2.13 -29.65
C GLY A 440 -15.67 1.92 -28.94
N LYS A 441 -14.94 3.00 -28.65
CA LYS A 441 -13.63 2.96 -27.96
C LYS A 441 -13.67 2.24 -26.61
N THR A 442 -14.73 2.42 -25.84
CA THR A 442 -14.89 1.83 -24.50
C THR A 442 -14.73 0.32 -24.51
N ILE A 443 -15.52 -0.36 -25.34
CA ILE A 443 -15.46 -1.83 -25.48
C ILE A 443 -14.12 -2.23 -26.08
N ALA A 444 -13.62 -1.51 -27.09
CA ALA A 444 -12.33 -1.80 -27.71
C ALA A 444 -11.17 -1.79 -26.71
N ASN A 445 -11.11 -0.77 -25.84
CA ASN A 445 -10.09 -0.67 -24.79
C ASN A 445 -10.15 -1.85 -23.83
N ALA A 446 -11.35 -2.19 -23.36
CA ALA A 446 -11.53 -3.34 -22.48
C ALA A 446 -11.12 -4.66 -23.15
N ARG A 447 -11.45 -4.83 -24.43
CA ARG A 447 -11.06 -6.02 -25.22
C ARG A 447 -9.56 -6.11 -25.43
N MET A 448 -8.88 -4.99 -25.73
CA MET A 448 -7.43 -4.95 -25.88
C MET A 448 -6.72 -5.29 -24.56
N LEU A 449 -7.11 -4.67 -23.45
CA LEU A 449 -6.56 -5.00 -22.12
C LEU A 449 -6.79 -6.46 -21.75
N TYR A 450 -7.99 -6.97 -22.04
CA TYR A 450 -8.33 -8.36 -21.78
C TYR A 450 -7.56 -9.34 -22.67
N ALA A 451 -7.20 -8.94 -23.89
CA ALA A 451 -6.37 -9.72 -24.81
C ALA A 451 -4.88 -9.74 -24.41
N LEU A 452 -4.38 -8.66 -23.78
CA LEU A 452 -3.04 -8.60 -23.20
C LEU A 452 -2.91 -9.43 -21.92
N ALA A 453 -4.01 -9.69 -21.21
CA ALA A 453 -3.99 -10.54 -20.03
C ALA A 453 -3.79 -12.03 -20.41
N ASP A 454 -3.11 -12.78 -19.53
CA ASP A 454 -3.04 -14.23 -19.64
C ASP A 454 -4.46 -14.83 -19.50
N PRO A 455 -4.95 -15.64 -20.47
CA PRO A 455 -6.29 -16.22 -20.43
C PRO A 455 -6.57 -17.16 -19.26
N GLN A 456 -5.54 -17.78 -18.68
CA GLN A 456 -5.64 -18.69 -17.53
C GLN A 456 -5.62 -17.94 -16.20
N VAL A 457 -4.94 -16.80 -16.14
CA VAL A 457 -4.83 -15.97 -14.94
C VAL A 457 -5.97 -14.94 -14.87
N GLY A 458 -6.31 -14.30 -15.98
CA GLY A 458 -7.32 -13.27 -16.09
C GLY A 458 -6.81 -11.85 -15.92
N MET A 459 -7.70 -10.89 -16.18
CA MET A 459 -7.40 -9.46 -16.23
C MET A 459 -7.74 -8.76 -14.92
N ARG A 460 -6.90 -7.77 -14.55
CA ARG A 460 -7.23 -6.69 -13.61
C ARG A 460 -6.91 -5.36 -14.31
N ALA A 461 -7.84 -4.41 -14.24
CA ALA A 461 -7.67 -3.11 -14.87
C ALA A 461 -8.47 -2.05 -14.10
N THR A 462 -7.95 -0.82 -14.12
CA THR A 462 -8.64 0.37 -13.61
C THR A 462 -8.94 1.28 -14.79
N TYR A 463 -10.20 1.71 -14.91
CA TYR A 463 -10.62 2.66 -15.93
C TYR A 463 -10.74 4.06 -15.30
N ALA A 464 -9.74 4.90 -15.52
CA ALA A 464 -9.77 6.29 -15.09
C ALA A 464 -10.45 7.16 -16.17
N LEU A 465 -11.65 7.67 -15.87
CA LEU A 465 -12.35 8.59 -16.77
C LEU A 465 -11.87 10.03 -16.51
N GLY A 466 -11.63 10.80 -17.58
CA GLY A 466 -11.22 12.21 -17.51
C GLY A 466 -12.30 13.18 -17.04
N LEU A 467 -13.20 12.75 -16.15
CA LEU A 467 -14.25 13.55 -15.55
C LEU A 467 -13.79 14.04 -14.17
N ARG A 468 -14.22 15.24 -13.75
CA ARG A 468 -13.93 15.75 -12.40
C ARG A 468 -14.54 14.91 -11.28
N THR A 469 -15.72 14.34 -11.55
CA THR A 469 -16.50 13.54 -10.61
C THR A 469 -17.10 12.37 -11.38
N LEU A 470 -16.95 11.16 -10.86
CA LEU A 470 -17.64 9.99 -11.39
C LEU A 470 -18.98 9.85 -10.69
N THR A 471 -20.08 10.05 -11.44
CA THR A 471 -21.41 9.73 -10.92
C THR A 471 -21.67 8.23 -10.97
N LEU A 472 -22.49 7.73 -10.04
CA LEU A 472 -22.90 6.33 -10.04
C LEU A 472 -23.62 5.95 -11.35
N GLN A 473 -24.38 6.86 -11.96
CA GLN A 473 -25.06 6.63 -13.23
C GLN A 473 -24.07 6.42 -14.39
N THR A 474 -23.04 7.26 -14.48
CA THR A 474 -21.98 7.10 -15.50
C THR A 474 -21.23 5.79 -15.31
N GLY A 475 -20.89 5.43 -14.06
CA GLY A 475 -20.26 4.15 -13.75
C GLY A 475 -21.14 2.95 -14.09
N ARG A 476 -22.45 3.02 -13.82
CA ARG A 476 -23.42 1.97 -14.19
C ARG A 476 -23.55 1.81 -15.70
N SER A 477 -23.66 2.90 -16.45
CA SER A 477 -23.66 2.86 -17.92
C SER A 477 -22.39 2.21 -18.47
N PHE A 478 -21.23 2.51 -17.89
CA PHE A 478 -19.96 1.90 -18.28
C PHE A 478 -19.92 0.39 -17.98
N ARG A 479 -20.45 0.00 -16.82
CA ARG A 479 -20.60 -1.40 -16.42
C ARG A 479 -21.53 -2.16 -17.37
N ASP A 480 -22.66 -1.56 -17.74
CA ASP A 480 -23.65 -2.13 -18.66
C ASP A 480 -23.07 -2.31 -20.08
N ASP A 481 -22.34 -1.32 -20.59
CA ASP A 481 -21.65 -1.38 -21.89
C ASP A 481 -20.64 -2.53 -21.97
N LEU A 482 -19.94 -2.81 -20.86
CA LEU A 482 -19.00 -3.91 -20.75
C LEU A 482 -19.67 -5.24 -20.41
N HIS A 483 -20.96 -5.24 -20.08
CA HIS A 483 -21.71 -6.38 -19.56
C HIS A 483 -21.08 -7.00 -18.31
N LEU A 484 -20.53 -6.17 -17.43
CA LEU A 484 -19.97 -6.59 -16.15
C LEU A 484 -21.01 -6.43 -15.05
N SER A 485 -20.87 -7.19 -13.98
CA SER A 485 -21.72 -7.06 -12.79
C SER A 485 -21.06 -6.21 -11.70
N ASP A 486 -21.81 -5.86 -10.66
CA ASP A 486 -21.33 -5.21 -9.42
C ASP A 486 -20.31 -6.03 -8.63
N ILE A 487 -20.21 -7.33 -8.89
CA ILE A 487 -19.18 -8.22 -8.34
C ILE A 487 -17.89 -8.29 -9.19
N GLU A 488 -17.91 -7.71 -10.39
CA GLU A 488 -16.79 -7.74 -11.36
C GLU A 488 -16.19 -6.35 -11.62
N LEU A 489 -17.00 -5.29 -11.55
CA LEU A 489 -16.56 -3.91 -11.73
C LEU A 489 -16.98 -3.06 -10.54
N ALA A 490 -16.01 -2.64 -9.73
CA ALA A 490 -16.21 -1.66 -8.68
C ALA A 490 -16.33 -0.24 -9.26
N ILE A 491 -17.26 0.57 -8.72
CA ILE A 491 -17.41 1.99 -9.10
C ILE A 491 -17.01 2.85 -7.90
N GLN A 492 -15.95 3.65 -8.06
CA GLN A 492 -15.59 4.69 -7.09
C GLN A 492 -16.42 5.94 -7.38
N VAL A 493 -17.51 6.15 -6.62
CA VAL A 493 -18.34 7.34 -6.73
C VAL A 493 -17.68 8.46 -5.94
N GLY A 494 -17.68 9.66 -6.51
CA GLY A 494 -17.15 10.85 -5.84
C GLY A 494 -16.30 11.71 -6.78
N GLY A 495 -15.91 12.87 -6.27
CA GLY A 495 -14.88 13.75 -6.83
C GLY A 495 -13.92 14.10 -5.70
N ALA A 496 -12.72 14.58 -6.04
CA ALA A 496 -11.70 14.93 -5.06
C ALA A 496 -12.31 15.79 -3.94
N ALA A 497 -12.18 15.31 -2.69
CA ALA A 497 -12.64 16.03 -1.52
C ALA A 497 -12.06 17.45 -1.50
N SER A 498 -12.81 18.40 -0.93
CA SER A 498 -12.28 19.75 -0.75
C SER A 498 -11.03 19.65 0.11
N ARG A 499 -9.88 20.09 -0.43
CA ARG A 499 -8.59 20.14 0.26
C ARG A 499 -8.70 20.72 1.69
N ALA A 500 -9.63 21.67 1.89
CA ALA A 500 -9.90 22.28 3.18
C ALA A 500 -10.46 21.30 4.23
N LEU A 501 -11.29 20.32 3.85
CA LEU A 501 -11.80 19.30 4.76
C LEU A 501 -10.70 18.33 5.19
N PHE A 502 -9.84 17.93 4.24
CA PHE A 502 -8.69 17.07 4.54
C PHE A 502 -7.72 17.75 5.51
N GLU A 503 -7.38 19.03 5.26
CA GLU A 503 -6.52 19.83 6.13
C GLU A 503 -7.14 20.05 7.53
N TYR A 504 -8.47 20.17 7.64
CA TYR A 504 -9.17 20.28 8.92
C TYR A 504 -9.05 19.01 9.77
N TYR A 505 -9.28 17.84 9.17
CA TYR A 505 -9.16 16.56 9.88
C TYR A 505 -7.70 16.21 10.23
N GLU A 506 -6.76 16.57 9.37
CA GLU A 506 -5.33 16.46 9.66
C GLU A 506 -4.97 17.27 10.92
N GLN A 507 -5.43 18.53 11.02
CA GLN A 507 -5.19 19.38 12.20
C GLN A 507 -5.79 18.80 13.49
N GLN A 508 -7.01 18.23 13.43
CA GLN A 508 -7.61 17.57 14.59
C GLN A 508 -6.81 16.34 15.03
N ALA A 509 -6.38 15.52 14.07
CA ALA A 509 -5.62 14.31 14.35
C ALA A 509 -4.22 14.65 14.89
N GLU A 510 -3.58 15.71 14.39
CA GLU A 510 -2.33 16.25 14.95
C GLU A 510 -2.48 16.70 16.41
N ALA A 511 -3.58 17.37 16.75
CA ALA A 511 -3.83 17.83 18.13
C ALA A 511 -3.88 16.67 19.14
N GLN A 512 -4.31 15.49 18.70
CA GLN A 512 -4.40 14.26 19.51
C GLN A 512 -3.19 13.33 19.34
N GLY A 513 -2.13 13.77 18.63
CA GLY A 513 -0.99 12.91 18.28
C GLY A 513 -1.37 11.67 17.47
N SER A 514 -2.55 11.68 16.86
CA SER A 514 -3.19 10.54 16.16
C SER A 514 -3.30 10.80 14.66
N ALA A 515 -2.44 11.67 14.10
CA ALA A 515 -2.36 11.98 12.66
C ALA A 515 -2.28 10.71 11.80
N SER A 516 -1.58 9.69 12.29
CA SER A 516 -1.45 8.39 11.63
C SER A 516 -2.76 7.63 11.46
N ALA A 517 -3.75 7.82 12.36
CA ALA A 517 -5.03 7.10 12.34
C ALA A 517 -6.11 7.78 11.46
N GLN A 518 -5.74 8.83 10.72
CA GLN A 518 -6.66 9.51 9.81
C GLN A 518 -7.11 8.57 8.68
N ALA A 519 -8.38 8.66 8.29
CA ALA A 519 -8.95 7.84 7.22
C ALA A 519 -8.14 7.94 5.91
N LEU A 520 -7.71 6.80 5.37
CA LEU A 520 -6.90 6.71 4.15
C LEU A 520 -7.69 7.04 2.87
N THR A 521 -9.02 6.94 2.90
CA THR A 521 -9.92 7.26 1.80
C THR A 521 -10.83 8.42 2.19
N GLU A 522 -11.16 9.27 1.22
CA GLU A 522 -12.08 10.39 1.42
C GLU A 522 -13.42 9.92 2.00
N GLU A 523 -13.94 10.60 3.02
CA GLU A 523 -15.22 10.25 3.68
C GLU A 523 -16.42 10.28 2.71
N ASP A 524 -16.35 11.14 1.68
CA ASP A 524 -17.39 11.26 0.65
C ASP A 524 -17.25 10.24 -0.49
N GLY A 525 -16.13 9.52 -0.56
CA GLY A 525 -15.82 8.55 -1.60
C GLY A 525 -16.40 7.18 -1.27
N HIS A 526 -17.33 6.68 -2.09
CA HIS A 526 -17.95 5.36 -1.88
C HIS A 526 -17.59 4.37 -3.00
N VAL A 527 -17.09 3.18 -2.62
CA VAL A 527 -16.87 2.04 -3.52
C VAL A 527 -18.15 1.21 -3.63
N SER A 528 -18.82 1.21 -4.79
CA SER A 528 -19.91 0.26 -5.07
C SER A 528 -19.35 -1.04 -5.64
N TYR A 529 -19.24 -2.07 -4.78
CA TYR A 529 -18.73 -3.40 -5.12
C TYR A 529 -19.37 -4.49 -4.24
N GLU A 530 -19.81 -5.60 -4.83
CA GLU A 530 -20.43 -6.72 -4.09
C GLU A 530 -19.64 -8.04 -4.19
N GLY A 531 -18.46 -8.02 -4.82
CA GLY A 531 -17.68 -9.23 -5.08
C GLY A 531 -16.81 -9.69 -3.91
N ALA A 532 -15.93 -10.66 -4.19
CA ALA A 532 -15.01 -11.19 -3.18
C ALA A 532 -14.05 -10.11 -2.69
N THR A 533 -13.94 -9.92 -1.38
CA THR A 533 -12.75 -9.32 -0.79
C THR A 533 -11.60 -10.33 -0.88
N ALA A 534 -10.39 -9.85 -1.19
CA ALA A 534 -9.28 -10.74 -1.45
C ALA A 534 -8.84 -11.46 -0.17
N ASP A 535 -8.59 -12.76 -0.28
CA ASP A 535 -7.97 -13.59 0.77
C ASP A 535 -6.44 -13.36 0.74
N HIS A 536 -6.04 -12.14 1.06
CA HIS A 536 -4.67 -11.64 1.07
C HIS A 536 -4.28 -11.29 2.52
N PRO A 537 -3.08 -11.64 3.02
CA PRO A 537 -2.70 -11.42 4.43
C PRO A 537 -2.82 -9.97 4.94
N MET A 538 -2.83 -8.97 4.05
CA MET A 538 -3.04 -7.56 4.40
C MET A 538 -4.50 -7.08 4.31
N LEU A 539 -5.38 -7.88 3.70
CA LEU A 539 -6.79 -7.55 3.50
C LEU A 539 -7.72 -8.48 4.31
N SER A 540 -7.15 -9.48 5.00
CA SER A 540 -7.83 -10.57 5.69
C SER A 540 -7.75 -10.46 7.20
#